data_AF-A0A2E7EFQ0-F1
#
_entry.id   AF-A0A2E7EFQ0-F1
#
_cell.length_a   1.000
_cell.length_b   1.000
_cell.length_c   1.000
_cell.angle_alpha   90.00
_cell.angle_beta   90.00
_cell.angle_gamma   90.00
#
_symmetry.space_group_name_H-M   'P 1'
#
loop_
_entity.id
_entity.type
_entity.pdbx_description
1 polymer ?
#
loop_
_entity_poly.entity_id
_entity_poly.type
_entity_poly.pdbx_seq_one_letter_code
_entity_poly.pdbx_strand_id
1 'polypeptide(L)'
;MQEAEGYLDLIMATSEQSPLNTSLRCRMAQCAIDTLERLGPDEYNHGRACYLRGQAFRFMGQFNYAIDALARSADYDPCNIHIHLALAWCFKRIGRIDLAIESMEDALEVDSRLGIVHYNLACYWSLASNVGLTLAHLARAFELDADYRGHVVHEPDFDPVRSHPEFLALTSVIV
;
A
#
# COMPACT_ATOMS: atom_id res chain seq x y z
N MET A 1 22.82 -5.21 0.58
CA MET A 1 21.49 -4.98 -0.06
C MET A 1 20.76 -6.27 -0.41
N GLN A 2 21.32 -7.17 -1.22
CA GLN A 2 20.65 -8.40 -1.67
C GLN A 2 20.17 -9.31 -0.52
N GLU A 3 20.95 -9.39 0.56
CA GLU A 3 20.55 -10.12 1.78
C GLU A 3 19.32 -9.51 2.47
N ALA A 4 19.23 -8.18 2.55
CA ALA A 4 18.08 -7.49 3.14
C ALA A 4 16.81 -7.71 2.32
N GLU A 5 16.92 -7.67 0.99
CA GLU A 5 15.84 -8.00 0.06
C GLU A 5 15.37 -9.45 0.25
N GLY A 6 16.29 -10.40 0.36
CA GLY A 6 15.95 -11.80 0.62
C GLY A 6 15.12 -12.02 1.89
N TYR A 7 15.39 -11.29 2.97
CA TYR A 7 14.55 -11.34 4.17
C TYR A 7 13.12 -10.85 3.89
N LEU A 8 12.96 -9.78 3.12
CA LEU A 8 11.65 -9.21 2.79
C LEU A 8 10.87 -10.10 1.82
N ASP A 9 11.55 -10.70 0.84
CA ASP A 9 10.95 -11.66 -0.09
C ASP A 9 10.38 -12.87 0.64
N LEU A 10 11.10 -13.38 1.65
CA LEU A 10 10.59 -14.46 2.49
C LEU A 10 9.34 -14.03 3.28
N ILE A 11 9.29 -12.81 3.79
CA ILE A 11 8.09 -12.29 4.48
C ILE A 11 6.89 -12.22 3.53
N MET A 12 7.11 -11.82 2.27
CA MET A 12 6.05 -11.69 1.26
C MET A 12 5.58 -13.05 0.71
N ALA A 13 6.50 -14.01 0.57
CA ALA A 13 6.20 -15.34 0.03
C ALA A 13 5.42 -16.23 1.01
N THR A 14 5.52 -15.98 2.32
CA THR A 14 4.70 -16.69 3.31
C THR A 14 3.30 -16.10 3.34
N SER A 15 2.31 -16.91 2.93
CA SER A 15 0.90 -16.50 2.90
C SER A 15 0.40 -16.09 4.28
N GLU A 16 -0.56 -15.18 4.36
CA GLU A 16 -1.28 -14.87 5.62
C GLU A 16 -1.93 -16.12 6.24
N GLN A 17 -2.12 -17.17 5.44
CA GLN A 17 -2.70 -18.46 5.81
C GLN A 17 -1.69 -19.45 6.42
N SER A 18 -0.39 -19.22 6.26
CA SER A 18 0.67 -19.90 7.02
C SER A 18 1.34 -18.84 7.89
N PRO A 19 0.95 -18.70 9.16
CA PRO A 19 1.51 -17.64 9.97
C PRO A 19 2.96 -18.00 10.25
N LEU A 20 3.90 -17.38 9.52
CA LEU A 20 5.02 -16.83 10.26
C LEU A 20 4.37 -16.02 11.38
N ASN A 21 4.47 -16.50 12.61
CA ASN A 21 4.01 -15.77 13.79
C ASN A 21 4.51 -14.32 13.61
N THR A 22 3.66 -13.32 13.81
CA THR A 22 3.99 -11.89 13.67
C THR A 22 5.37 -11.56 14.22
N SER A 23 5.76 -12.20 15.33
CA SER A 23 7.10 -12.13 15.91
C SER A 23 8.24 -12.47 14.94
N LEU A 24 8.13 -13.53 14.14
CA LEU A 24 9.13 -13.93 13.16
C LEU A 24 9.21 -12.95 11.98
N ARG A 25 8.06 -12.45 11.49
CA ARG A 25 8.05 -11.39 10.45
C ARG A 25 8.78 -10.14 10.94
N CYS A 26 8.50 -9.70 12.17
CA CYS A 26 9.20 -8.57 12.77
C CYS A 26 10.70 -8.85 12.94
N ARG A 27 11.11 -10.05 13.34
CA ARG A 27 12.54 -10.41 13.44
C ARG A 27 13.23 -10.38 12.07
N MET A 28 12.60 -10.91 11.03
CA MET A 28 13.17 -10.91 9.68
C MET A 28 13.26 -9.50 9.11
N ALA A 29 12.25 -8.67 9.35
CA ALA A 29 12.29 -7.25 9.01
C ALA A 29 13.41 -6.51 9.76
N GLN A 30 13.62 -6.84 11.04
CA GLN A 30 14.74 -6.30 11.80
C GLN A 30 16.09 -6.75 11.21
N CYS A 31 16.24 -8.02 10.82
CA CYS A 31 17.45 -8.48 10.13
C CYS A 31 17.71 -7.71 8.82
N ALA A 32 16.66 -7.38 8.06
CA ALA A 32 16.80 -6.54 6.88
C ALA A 32 17.34 -5.14 7.23
N ILE A 33 16.83 -4.52 8.29
CA ILE A 33 17.32 -3.21 8.78
C ILE A 33 18.77 -3.31 9.22
N ASP A 34 19.12 -4.29 10.06
CA ASP A 34 20.48 -4.48 10.59
C ASP A 34 21.50 -4.70 9.46
N THR A 35 21.11 -5.40 8.40
CA THR A 35 21.94 -5.60 7.21
C THR A 35 22.11 -4.30 6.41
N LEU A 36 21.07 -3.48 6.30
CA LEU A 36 21.13 -2.19 5.61
C LEU A 36 21.96 -1.17 6.39
N GLU A 37 21.93 -1.18 7.72
CA GLU A 37 22.71 -0.28 8.58
C GLU A 37 24.23 -0.50 8.51
N ARG A 38 24.68 -1.65 7.99
CA ARG A 38 26.11 -1.93 7.75
C ARG A 38 26.64 -1.33 6.45
N LEU A 39 25.78 -0.76 5.62
CA LEU A 39 26.19 -0.11 4.37
C LEU A 39 26.95 1.19 4.65
N GLY A 40 27.80 1.60 3.70
CA GLY A 40 28.41 2.92 3.75
C GLY A 40 27.35 4.04 3.64
N PRO A 41 27.63 5.28 4.10
CA PRO A 41 26.65 6.36 4.12
C PRO A 41 25.95 6.64 2.79
N ASP A 42 26.67 6.55 1.66
CA ASP A 42 26.11 6.80 0.34
C ASP A 42 25.13 5.69 -0.09
N GLU A 43 25.52 4.42 0.10
CA GLU A 43 24.68 3.26 -0.20
C GLU A 43 23.47 3.16 0.73
N TYR A 44 23.64 3.49 2.02
CA TYR A 44 22.57 3.51 3.01
C TYR A 44 21.46 4.51 2.66
N ASN A 45 21.86 5.64 2.08
CA ASN A 45 20.97 6.74 1.73
C ASN A 45 20.45 6.66 0.28
N HIS A 46 20.83 5.62 -0.47
CA HIS A 46 20.40 5.40 -1.83
C HIS A 46 18.94 4.93 -1.91
N GLY A 47 18.23 5.31 -2.98
CA GLY A 47 16.78 5.04 -3.15
C GLY A 47 16.38 3.60 -2.87
N ARG A 48 17.07 2.62 -3.44
CA ARG A 48 16.74 1.20 -3.21
C ARG A 48 16.91 0.77 -1.75
N ALA A 49 17.94 1.25 -1.04
CA ALA A 49 18.11 0.95 0.38
C ALA A 49 17.01 1.61 1.23
N CYS A 50 16.64 2.85 0.90
CA CYS A 50 15.51 3.56 1.49
C CYS A 50 14.18 2.79 1.29
N TYR A 51 13.91 2.29 0.09
CA TYR A 51 12.73 1.45 -0.17
C TYR A 51 12.69 0.20 0.71
N LEU A 52 13.78 -0.57 0.76
CA LEU A 52 13.85 -1.81 1.55
C LEU A 52 13.67 -1.53 3.05
N ARG A 53 14.25 -0.44 3.57
CA ARG A 53 14.01 0.01 4.95
C ARG A 53 12.54 0.36 5.19
N GLY A 54 11.94 1.10 4.26
CA GLY A 54 10.51 1.42 4.28
C GLY A 54 9.63 0.17 4.41
N GLN A 55 9.89 -0.83 3.57
CA GLN A 55 9.20 -2.13 3.61
C GLN A 55 9.41 -2.87 4.93
N ALA A 56 10.64 -2.88 5.46
CA ALA A 56 10.93 -3.50 6.76
C ALA A 56 10.13 -2.83 7.89
N PHE A 57 10.14 -1.49 7.95
CA PHE A 57 9.37 -0.74 8.95
C PHE A 57 7.85 -0.98 8.80
N ARG A 58 7.33 -1.13 7.57
CA ARG A 58 5.93 -1.52 7.34
C ARG A 58 5.59 -2.85 7.98
N PHE A 59 6.42 -3.88 7.80
CA PHE A 59 6.19 -5.19 8.38
C PHE A 59 6.27 -5.19 9.92
N MET A 60 7.00 -4.24 10.49
CA MET A 60 7.08 -4.03 11.94
C MET A 60 5.96 -3.15 12.52
N GLY A 61 5.07 -2.60 11.68
CA GLY A 61 4.04 -1.65 12.12
C GLY A 61 4.57 -0.26 12.47
N GLN A 62 5.82 0.03 12.11
CA GLN A 62 6.51 1.29 12.41
C GLN A 62 6.27 2.31 11.30
N PHE A 63 5.00 2.73 11.13
CA PHE A 63 4.55 3.45 9.93
C PHE A 63 5.23 4.81 9.71
N ASN A 64 5.52 5.58 10.77
CA ASN A 64 6.21 6.87 10.59
C ASN A 64 7.64 6.69 10.05
N TYR A 65 8.40 5.73 10.58
CA TYR A 65 9.73 5.40 10.06
C TYR A 65 9.67 4.84 8.64
N ALA A 66 8.61 4.09 8.31
CA ALA A 66 8.37 3.63 6.95
C ALA A 66 8.15 4.80 5.99
N ILE A 67 7.31 5.77 6.37
CA ILE A 67 7.02 6.96 5.56
C ILE A 67 8.31 7.74 5.29
N ASP A 68 9.12 8.02 6.31
CA ASP A 68 10.38 8.77 6.13
C ASP A 68 11.32 8.06 5.15
N ALA A 69 11.44 6.73 5.25
CA ALA A 69 12.30 5.95 4.35
C ALA A 69 11.72 5.87 2.93
N LEU A 70 10.41 5.70 2.78
CA LEU A 70 9.75 5.62 1.47
C LEU A 70 9.71 6.96 0.74
N ALA A 71 9.49 8.08 1.44
CA ALA A 71 9.51 9.42 0.86
C ALA A 71 10.90 9.71 0.26
N ARG A 72 11.96 9.39 1.02
CA ARG A 72 13.33 9.46 0.50
C ARG A 72 13.55 8.55 -0.69
N SER A 73 12.91 7.38 -0.74
CA SER A 73 12.99 6.51 -1.91
C SER A 73 12.29 7.10 -3.13
N ALA A 74 11.16 7.78 -2.95
CA ALA A 74 10.43 8.48 -4.01
C ALA A 74 11.26 9.64 -4.58
N ASP A 75 12.06 10.33 -3.76
CA ASP A 75 12.99 11.38 -4.25
C ASP A 75 14.01 10.84 -5.27
N TYR A 76 14.37 9.56 -5.19
CA TYR A 76 15.29 8.91 -6.14
C TYR A 76 14.58 8.32 -7.36
N ASP A 77 13.39 7.75 -7.16
CA ASP A 77 12.64 7.06 -8.21
C ASP A 77 11.14 7.39 -8.09
N PRO A 78 10.73 8.59 -8.52
CA PRO A 78 9.35 9.05 -8.39
C PRO A 78 8.39 8.28 -9.30
N CYS A 79 8.90 7.53 -10.28
CA CYS A 79 8.09 6.73 -11.20
C CYS A 79 7.88 5.29 -10.71
N ASN A 80 8.39 4.93 -9.53
CA ASN A 80 8.19 3.59 -8.98
C ASN A 80 6.89 3.50 -8.19
N ILE A 81 5.89 2.90 -8.85
CA ILE A 81 4.55 2.79 -8.28
C ILE A 81 4.49 2.01 -6.96
N HIS A 82 5.40 1.07 -6.71
CA HIS A 82 5.41 0.31 -5.46
C HIS A 82 5.75 1.19 -4.25
N ILE A 83 6.52 2.27 -4.45
CA ILE A 83 6.81 3.25 -3.39
C ILE A 83 5.54 4.01 -3.02
N HIS A 84 4.82 4.50 -4.02
CA HIS A 84 3.56 5.24 -3.83
C HIS A 84 2.46 4.38 -3.20
N LEU A 85 2.32 3.13 -3.65
CA LEU A 85 1.47 2.12 -3.00
C LEU A 85 1.84 1.91 -1.53
N ALA A 86 3.13 1.85 -1.22
CA ALA A 86 3.62 1.67 0.14
C ALA A 86 3.38 2.90 1.03
N LEU A 87 3.62 4.10 0.51
CA LEU A 87 3.38 5.38 1.20
C LEU A 87 1.91 5.53 1.56
N ALA A 88 1.01 5.37 0.59
CA ALA A 88 -0.42 5.53 0.83
C ALA A 88 -0.94 4.55 1.87
N TRP A 89 -0.48 3.29 1.81
CA TRP A 89 -0.82 2.29 2.79
C TRP A 89 -0.37 2.68 4.21
N CYS A 90 0.82 3.28 4.35
CA CYS A 90 1.31 3.78 5.65
C CYS A 90 0.50 4.99 6.12
N PHE A 91 0.24 5.96 5.25
CA PHE A 91 -0.56 7.14 5.57
C PHE A 91 -1.97 6.76 6.04
N LYS A 92 -2.61 5.80 5.36
CA LYS A 92 -3.89 5.24 5.78
C LYS A 92 -3.83 4.66 7.20
N ARG A 93 -2.76 3.91 7.54
CA ARG A 93 -2.59 3.30 8.87
C ARG A 93 -2.36 4.30 10.00
N ILE A 94 -1.85 5.50 9.69
CA ILE A 94 -1.72 6.60 10.67
C ILE A 94 -2.90 7.59 10.61
N GLY A 95 -3.95 7.29 9.85
CA GLY A 95 -5.16 8.11 9.76
C GLY A 95 -5.02 9.36 8.88
N ARG A 96 -3.92 9.51 8.15
CA ARG A 96 -3.70 10.61 7.18
C ARG A 96 -4.27 10.25 5.83
N ILE A 97 -5.60 10.18 5.76
CA ILE A 97 -6.32 9.78 4.54
C ILE A 97 -6.09 10.76 3.39
N ASP A 98 -5.91 12.05 3.70
CA ASP A 98 -5.53 13.10 2.76
C ASP A 98 -4.22 12.74 2.00
N LEU A 99 -3.17 12.42 2.74
CA LEU A 99 -1.87 12.06 2.16
C LEU A 99 -1.89 10.68 1.50
N ALA A 100 -2.75 9.77 1.96
CA ALA A 100 -2.94 8.48 1.31
C ALA A 100 -3.57 8.63 -0.08
N ILE A 101 -4.50 9.56 -0.24
CA ILE A 101 -5.10 9.90 -1.54
C ILE A 101 -4.04 10.52 -2.45
N GLU A 102 -3.31 11.54 -1.98
CA GLU A 102 -2.24 12.20 -2.75
C GLU A 102 -1.22 11.17 -3.28
N SER A 103 -0.74 10.27 -2.40
CA SER A 103 0.19 9.20 -2.81
C SER A 103 -0.41 8.24 -3.86
N MET A 104 -1.73 8.03 -3.86
CA MET A 104 -2.38 7.21 -4.89
C MET A 104 -2.64 7.98 -6.19
N GLU A 105 -2.82 9.30 -6.12
CA GLU A 105 -2.89 10.15 -7.29
C GLU A 105 -1.53 10.17 -8.01
N ASP A 106 -0.42 10.27 -7.27
CA ASP A 106 0.94 10.08 -7.82
C ASP A 106 1.10 8.71 -8.51
N ALA A 107 0.57 7.65 -7.90
CA ALA A 107 0.56 6.32 -8.52
C ALA A 107 -0.25 6.27 -9.83
N LEU A 108 -1.38 6.99 -9.91
CA LEU A 108 -2.17 7.08 -11.16
C LEU A 108 -1.44 7.84 -12.26
N GLU A 109 -0.64 8.86 -11.92
CA GLU A 109 0.19 9.57 -12.90
C GLU A 109 1.23 8.65 -13.54
N VAL A 110 1.77 7.70 -12.77
CA VAL A 110 2.70 6.68 -13.26
C VAL A 110 1.99 5.65 -14.15
N ASP A 111 0.90 5.04 -13.67
CA ASP A 111 0.10 4.09 -14.46
C ASP A 111 -1.38 4.10 -14.06
N SER A 112 -2.17 4.79 -14.89
CA SER A 112 -3.63 4.92 -14.76
C SER A 112 -4.44 3.65 -15.08
N ARG A 113 -3.80 2.52 -15.43
CA ARG A 113 -4.46 1.26 -15.79
C ARG A 113 -4.32 0.17 -14.74
N LEU A 114 -3.79 0.49 -13.56
CA LEU A 114 -3.67 -0.47 -12.47
C LEU A 114 -4.93 -0.46 -11.60
N GLY A 115 -5.67 -1.57 -11.67
CA GLY A 115 -6.91 -1.76 -10.89
C GLY A 115 -6.70 -1.58 -9.39
N ILE A 116 -5.55 -1.99 -8.85
CA ILE A 116 -5.22 -1.85 -7.42
C ILE A 116 -5.17 -0.39 -6.96
N VAL A 117 -4.69 0.53 -7.82
CA VAL A 117 -4.60 1.95 -7.48
C VAL A 117 -6.01 2.54 -7.38
N HIS A 118 -6.87 2.23 -8.35
CA HIS A 118 -8.27 2.64 -8.31
C HIS A 118 -9.02 2.02 -7.14
N TYR A 119 -8.80 0.75 -6.83
CA TYR A 119 -9.43 0.10 -5.67
C TYR A 119 -9.03 0.80 -4.36
N ASN A 120 -7.73 1.06 -4.15
CA ASN A 120 -7.25 1.76 -2.95
C ASN A 120 -7.77 3.20 -2.87
N LEU A 121 -7.81 3.94 -3.98
CA LEU A 121 -8.43 5.27 -4.02
C LEU A 121 -9.88 5.22 -3.62
N ALA A 122 -10.64 4.22 -4.08
CA ALA A 122 -12.03 4.08 -3.67
C ALA A 122 -12.16 3.83 -2.17
N CYS A 123 -11.32 2.96 -1.59
CA CYS A 123 -11.26 2.78 -0.14
C CYS A 123 -11.00 4.10 0.59
N TYR A 124 -10.02 4.89 0.13
CA TYR A 124 -9.61 6.12 0.82
C TYR A 124 -10.64 7.24 0.65
N TRP A 125 -11.25 7.37 -0.52
CA TRP A 125 -12.37 8.30 -0.73
C TRP A 125 -13.61 7.92 0.06
N SER A 126 -13.86 6.62 0.28
CA SER A 126 -14.93 6.17 1.16
C SER A 126 -14.66 6.56 2.61
N LEU A 127 -13.43 6.38 3.10
CA LEU A 127 -13.02 6.85 4.43
C LEU A 127 -13.13 8.37 4.57
N ALA A 128 -12.92 9.12 3.48
CA ALA A 128 -13.16 10.56 3.40
C ALA A 128 -14.65 10.93 3.19
N SER A 129 -15.56 9.95 3.19
CA SER A 129 -17.01 10.10 2.97
C SER A 129 -17.39 10.72 1.61
N ASN A 130 -16.50 10.65 0.61
CA ASN A 130 -16.78 11.13 -0.74
C ASN A 130 -17.32 9.98 -1.61
N VAL A 131 -18.63 9.83 -1.61
CA VAL A 131 -19.33 8.77 -2.35
C VAL A 131 -19.06 8.85 -3.86
N GLY A 132 -19.08 10.05 -4.45
CA GLY A 132 -18.92 10.21 -5.89
C GLY A 132 -17.58 9.68 -6.40
N LEU A 133 -16.48 10.08 -5.75
CA LEU A 133 -15.14 9.59 -6.11
C LEU A 133 -14.94 8.12 -5.76
N THR A 134 -15.56 7.64 -4.67
CA THR A 134 -15.57 6.21 -4.33
C THR A 134 -16.16 5.38 -5.47
N LEU A 135 -17.34 5.76 -5.98
CA LEU A 135 -18.02 5.03 -7.05
C LEU A 135 -17.25 5.09 -8.37
N ALA A 136 -16.73 6.25 -8.73
CA ALA A 136 -15.94 6.42 -9.95
C ALA A 136 -14.71 5.50 -9.96
N HIS A 137 -13.98 5.46 -8.85
CA HIS A 137 -12.81 4.60 -8.74
C HIS A 137 -13.14 3.11 -8.58
N LEU A 138 -14.22 2.75 -7.89
CA LEU A 138 -14.68 1.35 -7.87
C LEU A 138 -15.08 0.86 -9.25
N ALA A 139 -15.86 1.64 -10.00
CA ALA A 139 -16.25 1.29 -11.36
C ALA A 139 -15.01 1.07 -12.23
N ARG A 140 -14.01 1.95 -12.12
CA ARG A 140 -12.76 1.81 -12.87
C ARG A 140 -11.95 0.59 -12.44
N ALA A 141 -11.86 0.31 -11.15
CA ALA A 141 -11.19 -0.90 -10.64
C ALA A 141 -11.86 -2.16 -11.21
N PHE A 142 -13.19 -2.21 -11.21
CA PHE A 142 -13.99 -3.32 -11.72
C PHE A 142 -13.91 -3.52 -13.24
N GLU A 143 -13.68 -2.45 -14.00
CA GLU A 143 -13.43 -2.51 -15.45
C GLU A 143 -12.05 -3.10 -15.76
N LEU A 144 -11.04 -2.75 -14.94
CA LEU A 144 -9.67 -3.20 -15.12
C LEU A 144 -9.47 -4.63 -14.62
N ASP A 145 -10.12 -4.98 -13.51
CA ASP A 145 -10.12 -6.31 -12.93
C ASP A 145 -11.42 -6.55 -12.16
N ALA A 146 -12.20 -7.53 -12.63
CA ALA A 146 -13.51 -7.84 -12.07
C ALA A 146 -13.43 -8.47 -10.67
N ASP A 147 -12.28 -9.06 -10.29
CA ASP A 147 -12.09 -9.76 -9.03
C ASP A 147 -12.21 -8.81 -7.83
N TYR A 148 -11.93 -7.51 -8.02
CA TYR A 148 -12.14 -6.46 -7.01
C TYR A 148 -13.56 -6.41 -6.45
N ARG A 149 -14.58 -6.86 -7.20
CA ARG A 149 -15.95 -6.94 -6.68
C ARG A 149 -16.06 -7.81 -5.44
N GLY A 150 -15.36 -8.94 -5.42
CA GLY A 150 -15.36 -9.87 -4.29
C GLY A 150 -14.73 -9.26 -3.03
N HIS A 151 -13.77 -8.34 -3.20
CA HIS A 151 -13.09 -7.68 -2.09
C HIS A 151 -13.97 -6.65 -1.37
N VAL A 152 -14.86 -5.96 -2.10
CA VAL A 152 -15.70 -4.87 -1.54
C VAL A 152 -16.65 -5.35 -0.43
N VAL A 153 -17.16 -6.57 -0.54
CA VAL A 153 -18.17 -7.10 0.40
C VAL A 153 -17.65 -7.14 1.84
N HIS A 154 -16.36 -7.47 2.01
CA HIS A 154 -15.75 -7.65 3.33
C HIS A 154 -14.77 -6.55 3.73
N GLU A 155 -14.57 -5.54 2.88
CA GLU A 155 -13.63 -4.45 3.12
C GLU A 155 -14.27 -3.35 3.99
N PRO A 156 -13.86 -3.19 5.27
CA PRO A 156 -14.43 -2.20 6.19
C PRO A 156 -14.21 -0.75 5.75
N ASP A 157 -13.24 -0.46 4.88
CA ASP A 157 -13.04 0.91 4.36
C ASP A 157 -14.28 1.46 3.66
N PHE A 158 -15.19 0.59 3.20
CA PHE A 158 -16.47 0.97 2.59
C PHE A 158 -17.62 1.20 3.56
N ASP A 159 -17.44 0.96 4.86
CA ASP A 159 -18.50 1.13 5.87
C ASP A 159 -19.17 2.53 5.85
N PRO A 160 -18.44 3.65 5.66
CA PRO A 160 -19.05 4.98 5.58
C PRO A 160 -20.07 5.14 4.44
N VAL A 161 -19.92 4.38 3.35
CA VAL A 161 -20.74 4.51 2.13
C VAL A 161 -21.58 3.27 1.85
N ARG A 162 -21.46 2.20 2.64
CA ARG A 162 -22.02 0.86 2.36
C ARG A 162 -23.54 0.86 2.18
N SER A 163 -24.25 1.76 2.85
CA SER A 163 -25.70 1.89 2.76
C SER A 163 -26.18 2.81 1.62
N HIS A 164 -25.26 3.47 0.91
CA HIS A 164 -25.62 4.41 -0.15
C HIS A 164 -26.26 3.67 -1.35
N PRO A 165 -27.40 4.13 -1.90
CA PRO A 165 -28.12 3.41 -2.96
C PRO A 165 -27.26 3.12 -4.21
N GLU A 166 -26.47 4.09 -4.65
CA GLU A 166 -25.60 3.93 -5.82
C GLU A 166 -24.43 2.96 -5.56
N PHE A 167 -23.94 2.90 -4.32
CA PHE A 167 -22.90 1.94 -3.93
C PHE A 167 -23.46 0.52 -4.01
N LEU A 168 -24.63 0.29 -3.40
CA LEU A 168 -25.33 -0.98 -3.49
C LEU A 168 -25.62 -1.37 -4.94
N ALA A 169 -26.09 -0.43 -5.77
CA ALA A 169 -26.34 -0.68 -7.19
C ALA A 169 -25.06 -1.10 -7.94
N LEU A 170 -23.94 -0.42 -7.72
CA LEU A 170 -22.66 -0.75 -8.35
C LEU A 170 -22.12 -2.11 -7.92
N THR A 171 -22.24 -2.48 -6.63
CA THR A 171 -21.63 -3.70 -6.07
C THR A 171 -22.51 -4.94 -6.18
N SER A 172 -23.81 -4.79 -6.43
CA SER A 172 -24.77 -5.91 -6.56
C SER A 172 -24.85 -6.50 -7.97
N VAL A 173 -24.15 -5.92 -8.95
CA VAL A 173 -24.06 -6.48 -10.30
C VAL A 173 -23.26 -7.78 -10.23
N ILE A 174 -23.98 -8.91 -10.22
CA ILE A 174 -23.41 -10.25 -10.36
C ILE A 174 -22.95 -10.39 -11.82
N VAL A 175 -21.66 -10.70 -12.04
CA VAL A 175 -21.10 -11.11 -13.34
C VAL A 175 -21.03 -12.63 -13.38
#